data_AF-Q12SI9-F1
#
_entry.id   AF-Q12SI9-F1
#
_cell.length_a   1.000
_cell.length_b   1.000
_cell.length_c   1.000
_cell.angle_alpha   90.00
_cell.angle_beta   90.00
_cell.angle_gamma   90.00
#
_symmetry.space_group_name_H-M   'P 1'
#
loop_
_entity.id
_entity.type
_entity.pdbx_description
1 polymer ?
#
loop_
_entity_poly.entity_id
_entity_poly.type
_entity_poly.pdbx_seq_one_letter_code
_entity_poly.pdbx_strand_id
1 'polypeptide(L)'
;MADTAFLQRKMVLYYDDRGHADTLIHELSRYQDVSLVKKRLTLGDYQCHDWLIERKTLADLVHSLCDGRLFSQVARLAASSHHTALLIEGCAQDIANYQIHREALMGAICAITLNFHIPILRSLSQRETAKVLYFCITQLYRNDTDLQLTGRKPKRKKVANFLYYKVCLM
;
A
#
# COMPACT_ATOMS: atom_id res chain seq x y z
N MET A 1 17.12 -21.39 -23.98
CA MET A 1 16.54 -22.16 -22.86
C MET A 1 16.72 -21.36 -21.57
N ALA A 2 16.01 -20.24 -21.45
CA ALA A 2 16.11 -19.32 -20.30
C ALA A 2 14.72 -19.04 -19.71
N ASP A 3 13.86 -20.07 -19.71
CA ASP A 3 12.47 -20.04 -19.26
C ASP A 3 12.25 -21.24 -18.36
N THR A 4 11.98 -21.02 -17.07
CA THR A 4 11.16 -21.84 -16.14
C THR A 4 11.49 -21.62 -14.66
N ALA A 5 12.68 -21.13 -14.30
CA ALA A 5 13.08 -21.02 -12.89
C ALA A 5 12.44 -19.83 -12.13
N PHE A 6 12.06 -18.74 -12.82
CA PHE A 6 11.43 -17.57 -12.19
C PHE A 6 9.94 -17.78 -11.83
N LEU A 7 9.31 -18.83 -12.37
CA LEU A 7 7.87 -19.10 -12.23
C LEU A 7 7.49 -19.89 -10.97
N GLN A 8 8.44 -20.21 -10.09
CA GLN A 8 8.18 -21.13 -8.96
C GLN A 8 7.95 -20.48 -7.59
N ARG A 9 8.00 -19.15 -7.46
CA ARG A 9 7.61 -18.47 -6.21
C ARG A 9 6.47 -17.50 -6.47
N LYS A 10 5.23 -17.99 -6.32
CA LYS A 10 4.07 -17.10 -6.21
C LYS A 10 4.27 -16.18 -5.02
N MET A 11 4.12 -14.89 -5.24
CA MET A 11 4.21 -13.87 -4.20
C MET A 11 2.96 -13.94 -3.32
N VAL A 12 3.11 -14.30 -2.06
CA VAL A 12 1.99 -14.45 -1.12
C VAL A 12 1.62 -13.10 -0.51
N LEU A 13 0.33 -12.76 -0.57
CA LEU A 13 -0.29 -11.66 0.17
C LEU A 13 -1.37 -12.24 1.09
N TYR A 14 -1.23 -12.04 2.39
CA TYR A 14 -2.29 -12.30 3.35
C TYR A 14 -3.19 -11.07 3.46
N TYR A 15 -4.50 -11.29 3.62
CA TYR A 15 -5.45 -10.19 3.84
C TYR A 15 -6.46 -10.54 4.93
N ASP A 16 -6.83 -9.52 5.72
CA ASP A 16 -7.78 -9.63 6.81
C ASP A 16 -9.20 -9.88 6.29
N ASP A 17 -9.91 -10.81 6.94
CA ASP A 17 -11.24 -11.24 6.53
C ASP A 17 -12.37 -10.25 6.91
N ARG A 18 -12.10 -9.27 7.77
CA ARG A 18 -13.04 -8.21 8.15
C ARG A 18 -13.09 -7.07 7.14
N GLY A 19 -12.08 -6.96 6.27
CA GLY A 19 -12.00 -5.89 5.28
C GLY A 19 -13.11 -6.00 4.23
N HIS A 20 -13.90 -4.94 4.07
CA HIS A 20 -14.93 -4.85 3.03
C HIS A 20 -14.32 -4.17 1.78
N ALA A 21 -13.72 -4.96 0.90
CA ALA A 21 -13.03 -4.45 -0.30
C ALA A 21 -13.07 -5.45 -1.46
N ASP A 22 -14.24 -5.97 -1.80
CA ASP A 22 -14.39 -7.02 -2.83
C ASP A 22 -13.84 -6.61 -4.20
N THR A 23 -14.00 -5.32 -4.58
CA THR A 23 -13.45 -4.81 -5.84
C THR A 23 -11.91 -4.86 -5.81
N LEU A 24 -11.29 -4.47 -4.70
CA LEU A 24 -9.84 -4.53 -4.52
C LEU A 24 -9.34 -5.98 -4.62
N ILE A 25 -9.95 -6.90 -3.87
CA ILE A 25 -9.55 -8.32 -3.88
C ILE A 25 -9.74 -8.94 -5.26
N HIS A 26 -10.85 -8.62 -5.93
CA HIS A 26 -11.10 -9.03 -7.31
C HIS A 26 -10.01 -8.51 -8.26
N GLU A 27 -9.64 -7.22 -8.22
CA GLU A 27 -8.56 -6.70 -9.07
C GLU A 27 -7.20 -7.32 -8.74
N LEU A 28 -6.90 -7.59 -7.47
CA LEU A 28 -5.67 -8.29 -7.07
C LEU A 28 -5.62 -9.73 -7.61
N SER A 29 -6.76 -10.43 -7.65
CA SER A 29 -6.85 -11.82 -8.13
C SER A 29 -6.48 -11.98 -9.62
N ARG A 30 -6.43 -10.87 -10.37
CA ARG A 30 -6.05 -10.85 -11.79
C ARG A 30 -4.54 -11.01 -12.00
N TYR A 31 -3.73 -10.78 -10.97
CA TYR A 31 -2.28 -10.98 -11.01
C TYR A 31 -1.95 -12.45 -10.72
N GLN A 32 -1.56 -13.20 -11.77
CA GLN A 32 -1.35 -14.65 -11.68
C GLN A 32 -0.14 -15.07 -10.83
N ASP A 33 0.81 -14.15 -10.66
CA ASP A 33 2.02 -14.26 -9.87
C ASP A 33 1.81 -13.91 -8.39
N VAL A 34 0.62 -13.45 -8.00
CA VAL A 34 0.22 -13.19 -6.61
C VAL A 34 -0.71 -14.28 -6.09
N SER A 35 -0.42 -14.82 -4.92
CA SER A 35 -1.28 -15.76 -4.18
C SER A 35 -1.97 -15.04 -3.02
N LEU A 36 -3.29 -14.88 -3.12
CA LEU A 36 -4.10 -14.24 -2.08
C LEU A 36 -4.53 -15.27 -1.03
N VAL A 37 -4.15 -15.03 0.22
CA VAL A 37 -4.47 -15.93 1.35
C VAL A 37 -5.30 -15.16 2.37
N LYS A 38 -6.58 -15.53 2.52
CA LYS A 38 -7.44 -14.96 3.56
C LYS A 38 -6.97 -15.45 4.93
N LYS A 39 -6.76 -14.54 5.88
CA LYS A 39 -6.34 -14.86 7.25
C LYS A 39 -6.88 -13.81 8.21
N ARG A 40 -7.24 -14.20 9.44
CA ARG A 40 -7.52 -13.23 10.50
C ARG A 40 -6.22 -12.59 10.97
N LEU A 41 -6.01 -11.31 10.67
CA LEU A 41 -4.83 -10.58 11.13
C LEU A 41 -5.14 -9.95 12.48
N THR A 42 -4.15 -9.93 13.37
CA THR A 42 -4.29 -9.23 14.66
C THR A 42 -4.20 -7.72 14.48
N LEU A 43 -3.50 -7.28 13.44
CA LEU A 43 -3.23 -5.89 13.08
C LEU A 43 -2.98 -5.75 11.58
N GLY A 44 -3.39 -4.62 10.99
CA GLY A 44 -3.27 -4.38 9.55
C GLY A 44 -4.37 -5.05 8.73
N ASP A 45 -4.53 -4.60 7.48
CA ASP A 45 -5.46 -5.20 6.53
C ASP A 45 -4.75 -6.19 5.58
N TYR A 46 -3.47 -5.96 5.32
CA TYR A 46 -2.67 -6.79 4.43
C TYR A 46 -1.31 -7.10 5.05
N GLN A 47 -0.82 -8.31 4.85
CA GLN A 47 0.52 -8.73 5.27
C GLN A 47 1.26 -9.39 4.10
N CYS A 48 2.48 -8.94 3.84
CA CYS A 48 3.35 -9.48 2.82
C CYS A 48 4.79 -9.46 3.35
N HIS A 49 5.44 -10.63 3.42
CA HIS A 49 6.75 -10.77 4.06
C HIS A 49 6.69 -10.20 5.50
N ASP A 50 7.67 -9.41 5.91
CA ASP A 50 7.70 -8.72 7.20
C ASP A 50 6.97 -7.37 7.22
N TRP A 51 6.17 -7.07 6.19
CA TRP A 51 5.39 -5.83 6.10
C TRP A 51 3.91 -6.04 6.41
N LEU A 52 3.35 -5.14 7.22
CA LEU A 52 1.92 -4.91 7.40
C LEU A 52 1.51 -3.61 6.70
N ILE A 53 0.39 -3.66 6.00
CA ILE A 53 -0.21 -2.48 5.35
C ILE A 53 -1.61 -2.30 5.91
N GLU A 54 -1.85 -1.13 6.50
CA GLU A 54 -3.19 -0.68 6.91
C GLU A 54 -3.78 0.16 5.77
N ARG A 55 -4.97 -0.20 5.27
CA ARG A 55 -5.71 0.60 4.30
C ARG A 55 -6.69 1.49 5.06
N LYS A 56 -6.65 2.79 4.79
CA LYS A 56 -7.61 3.74 5.36
C LYS A 56 -8.19 4.63 4.28
N THR A 57 -9.50 4.71 4.18
CA THR A 57 -10.11 5.69 3.27
C THR A 57 -9.85 7.10 3.79
N LEU A 58 -9.87 8.10 2.90
CA LEU A 58 -9.67 9.49 3.30
C LEU A 58 -10.77 9.96 4.27
N ALA A 59 -12.00 9.50 4.07
CA ALA A 59 -13.13 9.70 4.98
C ALA A 59 -12.85 9.09 6.36
N ASP A 60 -12.42 7.83 6.44
CA ASP A 60 -12.09 7.16 7.71
C ASP A 60 -10.90 7.83 8.41
N LEU A 61 -9.92 8.33 7.64
CA LEU A 61 -8.79 9.07 8.19
C LEU A 61 -9.27 10.35 8.87
N VAL A 62 -10.08 11.16 8.18
CA VAL A 62 -10.66 12.39 8.75
C VAL A 62 -11.52 12.08 9.97
N HIS A 63 -12.43 11.10 9.87
CA HIS A 63 -13.27 10.71 10.99
C HIS A 63 -12.45 10.27 12.21
N SER A 64 -11.43 9.42 12.00
CA SER A 64 -10.55 8.97 13.08
C SER A 64 -9.70 10.07 13.70
N LEU A 65 -9.36 11.12 12.92
CA LEU A 65 -8.62 12.28 13.40
C LEU A 65 -9.53 13.16 14.26
N CYS A 66 -10.76 13.45 13.79
CA CYS A 66 -11.76 14.20 14.56
C CYS A 66 -12.11 13.51 15.87
N ASP A 67 -12.24 12.18 15.85
CA ASP A 67 -12.54 11.36 17.02
C ASP A 67 -11.33 11.14 17.96
N GLY A 68 -10.14 11.64 17.60
CA GLY A 68 -8.91 11.51 18.41
C GLY A 68 -8.31 10.10 18.47
N ARG A 69 -8.87 9.14 17.72
CA ARG A 69 -8.46 7.73 17.70
C ARG A 69 -7.41 7.40 16.65
N LEU A 70 -7.08 8.32 15.73
CA LEU A 70 -6.09 8.08 14.69
C LEU A 70 -4.72 7.72 15.29
N PHE A 71 -4.21 8.52 16.23
CA PHE A 71 -2.86 8.32 16.75
C PHE A 71 -2.72 7.08 17.63
N SER A 72 -3.77 6.65 18.32
CA SER A 72 -3.74 5.38 19.05
C SER A 72 -3.70 4.17 18.11
N GLN A 73 -4.38 4.25 16.95
CA GLN A 73 -4.27 3.24 15.90
C GLN A 73 -2.85 3.20 15.31
N VAL A 74 -2.31 4.36 14.94
CA VAL A 74 -0.97 4.52 14.38
C VAL A 74 0.11 4.06 15.36
N ALA A 75 -0.02 4.37 16.65
CA ALA A 75 0.92 3.93 17.68
C ALA A 75 0.97 2.40 17.80
N ARG A 76 -0.18 1.71 17.68
CA ARG A 76 -0.22 0.24 17.66
C ARG A 76 0.46 -0.34 16.42
N LEU A 77 0.29 0.30 15.26
CA LEU A 77 1.01 -0.07 14.04
C LEU A 77 2.53 0.10 14.24
N ALA A 78 2.97 1.25 14.74
CA ALA A 78 4.38 1.55 14.96
C ALA A 78 5.06 0.63 15.99
N ALA A 79 4.30 0.13 16.97
CA ALA A 79 4.79 -0.82 17.97
C ALA A 79 4.78 -2.29 17.50
N SER A 80 4.34 -2.56 16.27
CA SER A 80 4.37 -3.90 15.69
C SER A 80 5.80 -4.41 15.54
N SER A 81 5.98 -5.73 15.61
CA SER A 81 7.25 -6.39 15.25
C SER A 81 7.51 -6.39 13.74
N HIS A 82 6.53 -5.99 12.93
CA HIS A 82 6.61 -5.90 11.48
C HIS A 82 6.91 -4.46 11.04
N HIS A 83 7.52 -4.30 9.87
CA HIS A 83 7.51 -3.02 9.17
C HIS A 83 6.06 -2.66 8.81
N THR A 84 5.68 -1.38 8.94
CA THR A 84 4.30 -0.97 8.68
C THR A 84 4.21 0.14 7.66
N ALA A 85 3.20 0.11 6.81
CA ALA A 85 2.83 1.22 5.94
C ALA A 85 1.35 1.55 6.08
N LEU A 86 1.01 2.82 5.89
CA LEU A 86 -0.38 3.29 5.80
C LEU A 86 -0.71 3.58 4.33
N LEU A 87 -1.72 2.93 3.79
CA LEU A 87 -2.23 3.18 2.44
C LEU A 87 -3.52 4.02 2.54
N ILE A 88 -3.43 5.29 2.16
CA ILE A 88 -4.58 6.20 2.17
C ILE A 88 -5.26 6.18 0.80
N GLU A 89 -6.50 5.69 0.78
CA GLU A 89 -7.34 5.58 -0.41
C GLU A 89 -8.35 6.74 -0.48
N GLY A 90 -8.42 7.39 -1.64
CA GLY A 90 -9.40 8.43 -1.94
C GLY A 90 -8.79 9.76 -2.37
N CYS A 91 -9.69 10.66 -2.74
CA CYS A 91 -9.43 11.98 -3.29
C CYS A 91 -10.08 13.08 -2.45
N ALA A 92 -9.71 14.33 -2.69
CA ALA A 92 -10.21 15.47 -1.92
C ALA A 92 -11.75 15.59 -1.96
N GLN A 93 -12.38 15.12 -3.04
CA GLN A 93 -13.84 15.10 -3.18
C GLN A 93 -14.51 14.23 -2.11
N ASP A 94 -13.87 13.14 -1.68
CA ASP A 94 -14.40 12.22 -0.66
C ASP A 94 -14.55 12.89 0.71
N ILE A 95 -13.78 13.96 0.93
CA ILE A 95 -13.80 14.73 2.19
C ILE A 95 -14.33 16.14 2.02
N ALA A 96 -14.91 16.49 0.86
CA ALA A 96 -15.36 17.84 0.57
C ALA A 96 -16.43 18.35 1.57
N ASN A 97 -17.23 17.44 2.12
CA ASN A 97 -18.28 17.76 3.08
C ASN A 97 -17.82 17.69 4.55
N TYR A 98 -16.58 17.29 4.81
CA TYR A 98 -16.07 17.19 6.18
C TYR A 98 -15.57 18.55 6.65
N GLN A 99 -15.95 18.92 7.87
CA GLN A 99 -15.50 20.16 8.52
C GLN A 99 -14.10 19.98 9.12
N ILE A 100 -13.10 19.76 8.27
CA ILE A 100 -11.70 19.65 8.69
C ILE A 100 -10.83 20.67 7.97
N HIS A 101 -10.00 21.38 8.74
CA HIS A 101 -8.97 22.24 8.18
C HIS A 101 -7.88 21.38 7.52
N ARG A 102 -7.48 21.77 6.30
CA ARG A 102 -6.44 21.07 5.52
C ARG A 102 -5.13 20.95 6.31
N GLU A 103 -4.81 21.96 7.11
CA GLU A 103 -3.64 22.03 7.98
C GLU A 103 -3.65 20.91 9.03
N ALA A 104 -4.81 20.55 9.58
CA ALA A 104 -4.93 19.46 10.55
C ALA A 104 -4.59 18.11 9.90
N LEU A 105 -5.11 17.87 8.69
CA LEU A 105 -4.81 16.67 7.92
C LEU A 105 -3.33 16.59 7.55
N MET A 106 -2.74 17.72 7.10
CA MET A 106 -1.31 17.80 6.81
C MET A 106 -0.45 17.52 8.05
N GLY A 107 -0.80 18.11 9.19
CA GLY A 107 -0.11 17.87 10.47
C GLY A 107 -0.16 16.40 10.87
N ALA A 108 -1.32 15.74 10.72
CA ALA A 108 -1.45 14.32 11.00
C ALA A 108 -0.59 13.46 10.07
N ILE A 109 -0.59 13.72 8.76
CA ILE A 109 0.25 13.03 7.78
C ILE A 109 1.75 13.19 8.11
N CYS A 110 2.18 14.42 8.43
CA CYS A 110 3.55 14.71 8.85
C CYS A 110 3.92 13.95 10.12
N ALA A 111 3.06 13.95 11.14
CA ALA A 111 3.30 13.23 12.39
C ALA A 111 3.41 11.72 12.17
N ILE A 112 2.49 11.11 11.41
CA ILE A 112 2.53 9.67 11.07
C ILE A 112 3.85 9.31 10.37
N THR A 113 4.26 10.14 9.41
CA THR A 113 5.47 9.86 8.62
C THR A 113 6.75 10.07 9.43
N LEU A 114 6.88 11.22 10.10
CA LEU A 114 8.14 11.66 10.69
C LEU A 114 8.32 11.19 12.14
N ASN A 115 7.25 11.15 12.93
CA ASN A 115 7.35 10.79 14.35
C ASN A 115 7.12 9.30 14.57
N PHE A 116 6.14 8.71 13.87
CA PHE A 116 5.86 7.28 13.97
C PHE A 116 6.65 6.43 12.96
N HIS A 117 7.37 7.07 12.03
CA HIS A 117 8.19 6.40 11.01
C HIS A 117 7.38 5.43 10.13
N ILE A 118 6.10 5.74 9.91
CA ILE A 118 5.21 4.92 9.07
C ILE A 118 5.14 5.55 7.68
N PRO A 119 5.70 4.91 6.63
CA PRO A 119 5.53 5.36 5.26
C PRO A 119 4.06 5.40 4.86
N ILE A 120 3.71 6.44 4.10
CA ILE A 120 2.36 6.66 3.61
C ILE A 120 2.33 6.44 2.09
N LEU A 121 1.48 5.52 1.66
CA LEU A 121 1.14 5.24 0.26
C LEU A 121 -0.20 5.89 -0.07
N ARG A 122 -0.41 6.22 -1.36
CA ARG A 122 -1.64 6.87 -1.84
C ARG A 122 -2.25 6.09 -3.00
N SER A 123 -3.57 6.04 -3.01
CA SER A 123 -4.40 5.60 -4.14
C SER A 123 -5.68 6.43 -4.18
N LEU A 124 -6.35 6.48 -5.32
CA LEU A 124 -7.61 7.19 -5.53
C LEU A 124 -8.84 6.28 -5.46
N SER A 125 -8.64 4.96 -5.57
CA SER A 125 -9.74 3.98 -5.59
C SER A 125 -9.24 2.58 -5.26
N GLN A 126 -10.17 1.67 -4.93
CA GLN A 126 -9.88 0.24 -4.73
C GLN A 126 -9.09 -0.39 -5.90
N ARG A 127 -9.40 -0.02 -7.14
CA ARG A 127 -8.67 -0.52 -8.32
C ARG A 127 -7.22 -0.05 -8.35
N GLU A 128 -6.98 1.19 -7.95
CA GLU A 128 -5.62 1.71 -7.84
C GLU A 128 -4.90 1.16 -6.61
N THR A 129 -5.60 0.98 -5.49
CA THR A 129 -5.07 0.30 -4.30
C THR A 129 -4.56 -1.09 -4.64
N ALA A 130 -5.30 -1.87 -5.43
CA ALA A 130 -4.84 -3.18 -5.91
C ALA A 130 -3.52 -3.07 -6.69
N LYS A 131 -3.37 -2.06 -7.55
CA LYS A 131 -2.11 -1.81 -8.28
C LYS A 131 -0.97 -1.42 -7.35
N VAL A 132 -1.22 -0.53 -6.38
CA VAL A 132 -0.23 -0.11 -5.39
C VAL A 132 0.24 -1.32 -4.57
N LEU A 133 -0.69 -2.13 -4.05
CA LEU A 133 -0.38 -3.36 -3.32
C LEU A 133 0.43 -4.33 -4.18
N TYR A 134 0.05 -4.55 -5.44
CA TYR A 134 0.84 -5.37 -6.38
C TYR A 134 2.27 -4.88 -6.52
N PHE A 135 2.48 -3.56 -6.68
CA PHE A 135 3.83 -3.00 -6.76
C PHE A 135 4.60 -3.13 -5.45
N CYS A 136 3.97 -2.92 -4.30
CA CYS A 136 4.57 -3.15 -2.99
C CYS A 136 5.06 -4.60 -2.88
N ILE A 137 4.19 -5.57 -3.14
CA ILE A 137 4.52 -7.00 -3.12
C ILE A 137 5.71 -7.27 -4.04
N THR A 138 5.65 -6.80 -5.29
CA THR A 138 6.72 -6.98 -6.27
C THR A 138 8.06 -6.44 -5.77
N GLN A 139 8.09 -5.27 -5.14
CA GLN A 139 9.34 -4.71 -4.59
C GLN A 139 9.85 -5.49 -3.38
N LEU A 140 8.95 -5.92 -2.49
CA LEU A 140 9.33 -6.68 -1.29
C LEU A 140 9.95 -8.03 -1.65
N TYR A 141 9.38 -8.74 -2.63
CA TYR A 141 9.94 -10.00 -3.10
C TYR A 141 11.25 -9.84 -3.91
N ARG A 142 11.51 -8.66 -4.49
CA ARG A 142 12.80 -8.35 -5.14
C ARG A 142 13.92 -8.07 -4.14
N ASN A 143 13.63 -7.36 -3.07
CA ASN A 143 14.63 -7.05 -2.04
C ASN A 143 15.10 -8.30 -1.28
N ASP A 144 14.27 -9.34 -1.21
CA ASP A 144 14.65 -10.67 -0.70
C ASP A 144 15.70 -11.38 -1.59
N THR A 145 15.86 -10.92 -2.83
CA THR A 145 16.84 -11.44 -3.81
C THR A 145 18.00 -10.47 -4.04
N ASP A 146 18.71 -10.02 -3.00
CA ASP A 146 20.03 -9.30 -3.01
C ASP A 146 20.32 -8.30 -4.17
N LEU A 147 19.28 -7.75 -4.79
CA LEU A 147 19.37 -6.93 -5.99
C LEU A 147 19.39 -5.47 -5.56
N GLN A 148 20.61 -4.92 -5.49
CA GLN A 148 20.80 -3.49 -5.27
C GLN A 148 20.03 -2.68 -6.31
N LEU A 149 19.23 -1.71 -5.86
CA LEU A 149 18.52 -0.77 -6.71
C LEU A 149 19.54 0.14 -7.43
N THR A 150 20.05 -0.30 -8.59
CA THR A 150 20.82 0.58 -9.47
C THR A 150 19.85 1.52 -10.17
N GLY A 151 19.68 2.72 -9.63
CA GLY A 151 18.77 3.74 -10.16
C GLY A 151 19.14 4.17 -11.58
N ARG A 152 18.51 3.60 -12.60
CA ARG A 152 18.62 4.10 -13.98
C ARG A 152 17.54 5.13 -14.23
N LYS A 153 17.93 6.40 -14.34
CA LYS A 153 17.05 7.50 -14.74
C LYS A 153 16.27 7.13 -16.01
N PRO A 154 14.93 7.20 -16.02
CA PRO A 154 14.16 6.87 -17.21
C PRO A 154 14.53 7.84 -18.34
N LYS A 155 15.05 7.30 -19.47
CA LYS A 155 15.28 8.09 -20.68
C LYS A 155 13.92 8.48 -21.23
N ARG A 156 13.56 9.75 -21.08
CA ARG A 156 12.35 10.36 -21.63
C ARG A 156 12.26 10.06 -23.14
N LYS A 157 11.36 9.17 -23.55
CA LYS A 157 10.98 9.01 -24.97
C LYS A 157 9.67 9.77 -25.20
N LYS A 158 9.66 10.63 -26.22
CA LYS A 158 8.48 11.41 -26.65
C LYS A 158 7.47 10.48 -27.33
N VAL A 159 6.67 9.73 -26.57
CA VAL A 159 5.39 9.18 -27.08
C VAL A 159 4.41 9.12 -25.91
N ALA A 160 3.24 9.73 -26.11
CA ALA A 160 2.12 9.69 -25.17
C ALA A 160 1.56 8.25 -25.09
N ASN A 161 1.73 7.59 -23.94
CA ASN A 161 0.90 6.49 -23.39
C ASN A 161 1.64 5.35 -22.68
N PHE A 162 2.97 5.31 -22.58
CA PHE A 162 3.63 4.22 -21.83
C PHE A 162 4.84 4.70 -21.03
N LEU A 163 4.61 5.00 -19.74
CA LEU A 163 5.68 5.29 -18.77
C LEU A 163 5.60 4.46 -17.47
N TYR A 164 4.63 3.56 -17.31
CA TYR A 164 4.40 2.90 -16.02
C TYR A 164 5.19 1.63 -15.73
N TYR A 165 5.92 1.07 -16.71
CA TYR A 165 6.48 -0.29 -16.55
C TYR A 165 8.00 -0.37 -16.39
N LYS A 166 8.73 0.75 -16.33
CA LYS A 166 10.21 0.69 -16.41
C LYS A 166 10.99 1.15 -15.19
N VAL A 167 10.32 1.57 -14.11
CA VAL A 167 11.01 1.95 -12.86
C VAL A 167 11.17 0.76 -11.90
N CYS A 168 10.36 -0.30 -12.05
CA CYS A 168 10.30 -1.37 -11.04
C CYS A 168 10.03 -2.78 -11.60
N LEU A 169 10.07 -2.97 -12.93
CA LEU A 169 9.89 -4.27 -13.60
C LEU A 169 11.00 -4.50 -14.63
N MET A 170 12.19 -4.83 -14.14
CA MET A 170 13.16 -5.68 -14.85
C MET A 170 13.53 -6.82 -13.92
#